data_AF-A0A812WMU6-F1
#
_entry.id   AF-A0A812WMU6-F1
#
_cell.length_a   1.000
_cell.length_b   1.000
_cell.length_c   1.000
_cell.angle_alpha   90.00
_cell.angle_beta   90.00
_cell.angle_gamma   90.00
#
_symmetry.space_group_name_H-M   'P 1'
#
loop_
_entity.id
_entity.type
_entity.pdbx_description
1 polymer ?
#
loop_
_entity_poly.entity_id
_entity_poly.type
_entity_poly.pdbx_seq_one_letter_code
_entity_poly.pdbx_strand_id
1 'polypeptide(L)'
;FLEELKAKHVTASDLSSTAHQVHVQRPARDLRRVIDLVAKYVAQMGEQFEEALRHSLRDQRREVKDELVFLKADPDSAEAQYYRWRVFSFAQGDTRQKWRSEPFQMCT
;
A
#
# COMPACT_ATOMS: atom_id res chain seq x y z
N PHE A 1 34.74 -24.69 -9.21
CA PHE A 1 33.63 -24.35 -10.13
C PHE A 1 32.26 -24.90 -9.68
N LEU A 2 32.10 -26.16 -9.26
CA LEU A 2 30.80 -26.67 -8.77
C LEU A 2 30.49 -26.41 -7.27
N GLU A 3 31.48 -26.01 -6.47
CA GLU A 3 31.29 -25.69 -5.03
C GLU A 3 30.82 -24.24 -4.78
N GLU A 4 31.01 -23.32 -5.73
CA GLU A 4 30.62 -21.90 -5.57
C GLU A 4 29.12 -21.63 -5.77
N LEU A 5 28.39 -22.59 -6.35
CA LEU A 5 26.93 -22.48 -6.51
C LEU A 5 26.15 -22.97 -5.28
N LYS A 6 26.82 -23.60 -4.30
CA LYS A 6 26.14 -24.19 -3.13
C LYS A 6 26.04 -23.24 -1.94
N ALA A 7 26.72 -22.09 -1.97
CA ALA A 7 26.86 -21.19 -0.82
C ALA A 7 25.92 -19.97 -0.83
N LYS A 8 24.82 -20.00 -1.59
CA LYS A 8 23.79 -18.94 -1.55
C LYS A 8 22.38 -19.52 -1.56
N HIS A 9 22.14 -20.53 -0.73
CA HIS A 9 20.80 -20.67 -0.17
C HIS A 9 20.61 -19.53 0.83
N VAL A 10 20.26 -18.35 0.31
CA VAL A 10 19.63 -17.30 1.12
C VAL A 10 18.34 -17.93 1.62
N THR A 11 18.35 -18.38 2.87
CA THR A 11 17.15 -18.85 3.52
C THR A 11 16.24 -17.63 3.75
N ALA A 12 14.93 -17.78 3.56
CA ALA A 12 13.97 -16.70 3.77
C ALA A 12 14.05 -16.09 5.19
N SER A 13 14.64 -16.82 6.14
CA SER A 13 14.98 -16.37 7.50
C SER A 13 16.04 -15.26 7.55
N ASP A 14 17.02 -15.22 6.65
CA ASP A 14 18.09 -14.21 6.69
C ASP A 14 17.66 -12.85 6.14
N LEU A 15 16.66 -12.82 5.24
CA LEU A 15 16.00 -11.58 4.81
C LEU A 15 15.13 -10.96 5.93
N SER A 16 14.81 -11.73 6.98
CA SER A 16 13.92 -11.30 8.05
C SER A 16 14.58 -10.39 9.09
N SER A 17 15.92 -10.34 9.17
CA SER A 17 16.58 -9.62 10.28
C SER A 17 16.78 -8.12 10.02
N THR A 18 16.54 -7.64 8.78
CA THR A 18 16.62 -6.22 8.39
C THR A 18 15.33 -5.69 7.75
N ALA A 19 14.37 -6.56 7.43
CA ALA A 19 13.10 -6.16 6.86
C ALA A 19 12.23 -5.45 7.92
N HIS A 20 11.90 -4.17 7.67
CA HIS A 20 10.92 -3.44 8.48
C HIS A 20 9.54 -4.11 8.32
N GLN A 21 9.14 -4.89 9.31
CA GLN A 21 7.82 -5.51 9.33
C GLN A 21 6.78 -4.44 9.65
N VAL A 22 5.92 -4.13 8.69
CA VAL A 22 4.83 -3.15 8.86
C VAL A 22 3.52 -3.90 9.12
N HIS A 23 2.98 -3.74 10.34
CA HIS A 23 1.66 -4.26 10.67
C HIS A 23 0.58 -3.25 10.32
N VAL A 24 -0.13 -3.49 9.22
CA VAL A 24 -1.19 -2.61 8.74
C VAL A 24 -2.38 -2.65 9.69
N GLN A 25 -2.73 -1.49 10.26
CA GLN A 25 -3.93 -1.35 11.09
C GLN A 25 -5.16 -1.04 10.23
N ARG A 26 -6.33 -1.48 10.68
CA ARG A 26 -7.60 -1.23 9.98
C ARG A 26 -8.16 0.13 10.42
N PRO A 27 -8.33 1.11 9.51
CA PRO A 27 -8.86 2.42 9.86
C PRO A 27 -10.37 2.38 10.12
N ALA A 28 -10.93 3.52 10.56
CA ALA A 28 -12.36 3.70 10.78
C ALA A 28 -13.20 3.30 9.54
N ARG A 29 -14.43 2.81 9.77
CA ARG A 29 -15.25 2.19 8.71
C ARG A 29 -15.52 3.11 7.53
N ASP A 30 -15.76 4.39 7.78
CA ASP A 30 -16.08 5.37 6.73
C ASP A 30 -14.83 5.71 5.91
N LEU A 31 -13.72 6.01 6.59
CA LEU A 31 -12.43 6.25 5.94
C LEU A 31 -11.94 5.03 5.13
N ARG A 32 -12.15 3.81 5.66
CA ARG A 32 -11.83 2.57 4.95
C ARG A 32 -12.52 2.46 3.61
N ARG A 33 -13.80 2.83 3.51
CA ARG A 33 -14.55 2.77 2.25
C ARG A 33 -13.97 3.70 1.21
N VAL A 34 -13.55 4.89 1.64
CA VAL A 34 -12.91 5.89 0.77
C VAL A 34 -11.55 5.39 0.31
N ILE A 35 -10.72 4.90 1.23
CA ILE A 35 -9.41 4.33 0.90
C ILE A 35 -9.55 3.15 -0.07
N ASP A 36 -10.46 2.20 0.20
CA ASP A 36 -10.71 1.04 -0.66
C ASP A 36 -11.21 1.44 -2.07
N LEU A 37 -11.91 2.58 -2.19
CA LEU A 37 -12.37 3.11 -3.48
C LEU A 37 -11.21 3.72 -4.26
N VAL A 38 -10.46 4.63 -3.62
CA VAL A 38 -9.30 5.29 -4.23
C VAL A 38 -8.26 4.25 -4.64
N ALA A 39 -7.92 3.32 -3.74
CA ALA A 39 -6.95 2.27 -4.01
C ALA A 39 -7.35 1.38 -5.19
N LYS A 40 -8.65 1.10 -5.37
CA LYS A 40 -9.14 0.35 -6.54
C LYS A 40 -8.90 1.13 -7.84
N TYR A 41 -9.20 2.43 -7.85
CA TYR A 41 -9.00 3.25 -9.05
C TYR A 41 -7.52 3.45 -9.36
N VAL A 42 -6.69 3.65 -8.34
CA VAL A 42 -5.23 3.76 -8.50
C VAL A 42 -4.65 2.45 -9.01
N ALA A 43 -5.08 1.29 -8.49
CA ALA A 43 -4.63 0.00 -9.01
C ALA A 43 -5.04 -0.25 -10.48
N GLN A 44 -6.12 0.38 -10.96
CA GLN A 44 -6.62 0.24 -12.33
C GLN A 44 -6.03 1.26 -13.31
N MET A 45 -5.83 2.50 -12.87
CA MET A 45 -5.42 3.65 -13.69
C MET A 45 -3.94 4.00 -13.51
N GLY A 46 -3.29 3.45 -12.49
CA GLY A 46 -1.90 3.71 -12.15
C GLY A 46 -1.67 5.05 -11.42
N GLU A 47 -0.40 5.40 -11.32
CA GLU A 47 0.10 6.58 -10.60
C GLU A 47 -0.49 7.91 -11.10
N GLN A 48 -0.79 8.01 -12.40
CA GLN A 48 -1.35 9.23 -13.01
C GLN A 48 -2.63 9.69 -12.32
N PHE A 49 -3.47 8.75 -11.89
CA PHE A 49 -4.69 9.05 -11.16
C PHE A 49 -4.40 9.53 -9.73
N GLU A 50 -3.42 8.91 -9.08
CA GLU A 50 -2.98 9.30 -7.73
C GLU A 50 -2.42 10.72 -7.72
N GLU A 51 -1.59 11.06 -8.71
CA GLU A 51 -1.00 12.38 -8.85
C GLU A 51 -2.05 13.44 -9.16
N ALA A 52 -3.01 13.15 -10.05
CA ALA A 52 -4.15 14.03 -10.30
C ALA A 52 -4.98 14.29 -9.03
N LEU A 53 -5.16 13.26 -8.19
CA LEU A 53 -5.86 13.40 -6.91
C LEU A 53 -5.06 14.25 -5.92
N ARG A 54 -3.73 14.07 -5.83
CA ARG A 54 -2.85 14.92 -5.01
C ARG A 54 -2.86 16.38 -5.47
N HIS A 55 -2.79 16.62 -6.77
CA HIS A 55 -2.88 17.97 -7.34
C HIS A 55 -4.24 18.61 -7.02
N SER A 56 -5.34 17.88 -7.21
CA SER A 56 -6.67 18.35 -6.86
C SER A 56 -6.84 18.63 -5.36
N LEU A 57 -6.07 17.97 -4.49
CA LEU A 57 -6.07 18.24 -3.06
C LEU A 57 -5.18 19.43 -2.67
N ARG A 58 -4.14 19.74 -3.46
CA ARG A 58 -3.29 20.94 -3.26
C ARG A 58 -4.01 22.22 -3.66
N ASP A 59 -4.86 22.16 -4.67
CA ASP A 59 -5.77 23.27 -5.01
C ASP A 59 -6.85 23.40 -3.91
N GLN A 60 -6.51 24.14 -2.84
CA GLN A 60 -7.32 24.40 -1.64
C GLN A 60 -8.69 25.08 -1.88
N ARG A 61 -9.19 25.11 -3.13
CA ARG A 61 -10.50 25.67 -3.50
C ARG A 61 -11.67 24.73 -3.19
N ARG A 62 -11.41 23.44 -2.97
CA ARG A 62 -12.40 22.51 -2.44
C ARG A 62 -12.02 22.23 -1.00
N GLU A 63 -12.96 22.40 -0.07
CA GLU A 63 -12.85 21.81 1.27
C GLU A 63 -12.38 20.38 1.09
N VAL A 64 -11.13 20.11 1.48
CA VAL A 64 -10.58 18.77 1.42
C VAL A 64 -11.43 18.00 2.40
N LYS A 65 -12.32 17.14 1.89
CA LYS A 65 -13.04 16.20 2.72
C LYS A 65 -11.99 15.50 3.56
N ASP A 66 -12.16 15.53 4.88
CA ASP A 66 -11.29 14.90 5.89
C ASP A 66 -10.93 13.44 5.52
N GLU A 67 -11.80 12.83 4.73
CA GLU A 67 -11.69 11.51 4.12
C GLU A 67 -10.49 11.28 3.18
N LEU A 68 -9.84 12.31 2.62
CA LEU A 68 -8.69 12.17 1.68
C LEU A 68 -7.34 12.58 2.30
N VAL A 69 -7.29 12.82 3.61
CA VAL A 69 -6.08 13.24 4.32
C VAL A 69 -4.96 12.19 4.21
N PHE A 70 -5.30 10.90 4.07
CA PHE A 70 -4.33 9.81 3.94
C PHE A 70 -3.38 9.92 2.72
N LEU A 71 -3.74 10.69 1.69
CA LEU A 71 -2.86 10.94 0.52
C LEU A 71 -1.79 12.00 0.76
N LYS A 72 -1.97 12.82 1.80
CA LYS A 72 -1.01 13.84 2.25
C LYS A 72 -0.33 13.47 3.57
N ALA A 73 -0.87 12.47 4.27
CA ALA A 73 -0.32 11.99 5.53
C ALA A 73 1.09 11.42 5.33
N ASP A 74 1.84 11.38 6.43
CA ASP A 74 3.14 10.75 6.45
C ASP A 74 3.04 9.28 5.97
N PRO A 75 4.04 8.78 5.23
CA PRO A 75 4.03 7.41 4.70
C PRO A 75 3.94 6.34 5.81
N ASP A 76 4.29 6.72 7.04
CA ASP A 76 4.25 5.87 8.23
C ASP A 76 2.93 5.95 9.01
N SER A 77 1.97 6.80 8.60
CA SER A 77 0.64 6.80 9.20
C SER A 77 -0.09 5.49 8.88
N ALA A 78 -0.92 5.03 9.82
CA ALA A 78 -1.70 3.80 9.68
C ALA A 78 -2.60 3.82 8.43
N GLU A 79 -3.18 4.98 8.12
CA GLU A 79 -4.02 5.21 6.95
C GLU A 79 -3.23 5.13 5.65
N ALA A 80 -2.06 5.75 5.60
CA ALA A 80 -1.17 5.72 4.44
C ALA A 80 -0.64 4.30 4.18
N GLN A 81 -0.26 3.57 5.23
CA GLN A 81 0.13 2.17 5.15
C GLN A 81 -1.02 1.28 4.67
N TYR A 82 -2.23 1.47 5.21
CA TYR A 82 -3.42 0.74 4.77
C TYR A 82 -3.75 1.02 3.30
N TYR A 83 -3.65 2.28 2.87
CA TYR A 83 -3.82 2.67 1.47
C TYR A 83 -2.83 1.97 0.54
N ARG A 84 -1.52 2.05 0.83
CA ARG A 84 -0.46 1.40 0.02
C ARG A 84 -0.67 -0.10 -0.08
N TRP A 85 -0.95 -0.74 1.06
CA TRP A 85 -1.25 -2.17 1.10
C TRP A 85 -2.50 -2.51 0.26
N ARG A 86 -3.57 -1.69 0.31
CA ARG A 86 -4.77 -1.91 -0.51
C ARG A 86 -4.52 -1.73 -1.99
N VAL A 87 -3.74 -0.73 -2.41
CA VAL A 87 -3.38 -0.53 -3.82
C VAL A 87 -2.67 -1.78 -4.33
N PHE A 88 -1.68 -2.27 -3.58
CA PHE A 88 -0.97 -3.51 -3.94
C PHE A 88 -1.92 -4.71 -3.99
N SER A 89 -2.75 -4.90 -2.97
CA SER A 89 -3.70 -6.01 -2.91
C SER A 89 -4.65 -6.01 -4.12
N PHE A 90 -5.18 -4.85 -4.51
CA PHE A 90 -6.02 -4.74 -5.71
C PHE A 90 -5.24 -5.01 -7.01
N ALA A 91 -3.99 -4.56 -7.11
CA ALA A 91 -3.14 -4.85 -8.26
C ALA A 91 -2.84 -6.36 -8.40
N GLN A 92 -2.82 -7.10 -7.30
CA GLN A 92 -2.70 -8.57 -7.27
C GLN A 92 -4.03 -9.30 -7.53
N GLY A 93 -5.14 -8.58 -7.76
CA GLY A 93 -6.46 -9.16 -8.05
C GLY A 93 -7.31 -9.49 -6.82
N ASP A 94 -6.92 -9.07 -5.62
CA ASP A 94 -7.76 -9.23 -4.43
C ASP A 94 -9.02 -8.37 -4.51
N THR A 95 -10.06 -8.79 -3.79
CA THR A 95 -11.36 -8.10 -3.74
C THR A 95 -11.51 -7.30 -2.44
N ARG A 96 -12.61 -6.55 -2.33
CA ARG A 96 -12.96 -5.81 -1.08
C ARG A 96 -13.28 -6.73 0.11
N GLN A 97 -13.71 -7.96 -0.16
CA GLN A 97 -14.17 -8.90 0.87
C GLN A 97 -13.15 -10.01 1.14
N LYS A 98 -12.26 -10.28 0.19
CA LYS A 98 -11.25 -11.33 0.27
C LYS A 98 -9.91 -10.78 -0.20
N TRP A 99 -8.92 -10.84 0.69
CA TRP A 99 -7.53 -10.47 0.43
C TRP A 99 -6.60 -11.51 1.03
N ARG A 100 -5.38 -11.59 0.51
CA ARG A 100 -4.36 -12.48 1.07
C ARG A 100 -3.85 -11.93 2.41
N SER A 101 -3.78 -12.82 3.40
CA SER A 101 -3.20 -12.54 4.72
C SER A 101 -1.80 -13.12 4.90
N GLU A 102 -1.28 -13.81 3.87
CA GLU A 102 0.09 -14.32 3.88
C GLU A 102 1.08 -13.14 3.79
N PRO A 103 2.20 -13.20 4.53
CA PRO A 103 3.22 -12.16 4.47
C PRO A 103 3.84 -12.09 3.07
N PHE A 104 4.01 -10.87 2.56
CA PHE A 104 4.64 -10.60 1.27
C PHE A 104 5.48 -9.32 1.33
N GLN A 105 6.39 -9.15 0.37
CA GLN A 105 7.22 -7.96 0.24
C GLN A 105 6.68 -7.05 -0.86
N MET A 106 6.46 -5.78 -0.54
CA MET A 106 6.20 -4.76 -1.56
C MET A 106 7.54 -4.27 -2.09
N CYS A 107 7.83 -4.55 -3.37
CA CYS A 107 8.95 -3.93 -4.07
C CYS A 107 8.50 -2.57 -4.60
N THR A 108 9.16 -1.50 -4.16
CA THR A 108 9.02 -0.14 -4.70
C THR A 108 10.13 0.15 -5.69
#